data_AF-A0A840N866-F1
#
_entry.id   AF-A0A840N866-F1
#
_cell.length_a   1.000
_cell.length_b   1.000
_cell.length_c   1.000
_cell.angle_alpha   90.00
_cell.angle_beta   90.00
_cell.angle_gamma   90.00
#
_symmetry.space_group_name_H-M   'P 1'
#
loop_
_entity.id
_entity.type
_entity.pdbx_description
1 polymer ?
#
loop_
_entity_poly.entity_id
_entity_poly.type
_entity_poly.pdbx_seq_one_letter_code
_entity_poly.pdbx_strand_id
1 'polypeptide(L)'
;MTPTYYLLLSALLFSIGAVGVLVRRNAIVVFMCIELMLNAVNLTLVTFARIEGSVHGQVMAFFVMVVAAAEVVVGLAIIMSIFRTRRSASVDDANLLKY
;
A
#
# COMPACT_ATOMS: atom_id res chain seq x y z
N MET A 1 -13.57 -9.27 -21.59
CA MET A 1 -12.76 -9.65 -20.40
C MET A 1 -13.72 -9.81 -19.22
N THR A 2 -13.76 -10.96 -18.55
CA THR A 2 -14.64 -11.18 -17.39
C THR A 2 -14.11 -10.42 -16.16
N PRO A 3 -14.95 -9.69 -15.41
CA PRO A 3 -14.54 -8.92 -14.23
C PRO A 3 -13.82 -9.76 -13.15
N THR A 4 -14.13 -11.05 -13.08
CA THR A 4 -13.55 -12.01 -12.13
C THR A 4 -12.03 -12.06 -12.19
N TYR A 5 -11.41 -11.94 -13.36
CA TYR A 5 -9.94 -11.95 -13.46
C TYR A 5 -9.29 -10.75 -12.76
N TYR A 6 -9.93 -9.58 -12.80
CA TYR A 6 -9.42 -8.39 -12.12
C TYR A 6 -9.58 -8.50 -10.60
N LEU A 7 -10.65 -9.13 -10.11
CA LEU A 7 -10.84 -9.42 -8.68
C LEU A 7 -9.83 -10.46 -8.16
N LEU A 8 -9.54 -11.50 -8.95
CA LEU A 8 -8.51 -12.47 -8.59
C LEU A 8 -7.12 -11.82 -8.58
N LEU A 9 -6.83 -10.98 -9.57
CA LEU A 9 -5.59 -10.21 -9.62
C LEU A 9 -5.45 -9.28 -8.42
N SER A 10 -6.51 -8.54 -8.05
CA SER A 10 -6.45 -7.66 -6.88
C SER A 10 -6.25 -8.45 -5.58
N ALA A 11 -6.95 -9.56 -5.39
CA ALA A 11 -6.74 -10.43 -4.23
C ALA A 11 -5.29 -10.95 -4.14
N LEU A 12 -4.71 -11.34 -5.28
CA LEU A 12 -3.32 -11.79 -5.36
C LEU A 12 -2.33 -10.66 -5.04
N LEU A 13 -2.49 -9.48 -5.63
CA LEU A 13 -1.63 -8.33 -5.37
C LEU A 13 -1.70 -7.88 -3.90
N PHE A 14 -2.90 -7.84 -3.32
CA PHE A 14 -3.09 -7.52 -1.91
C PHE A 14 -2.39 -8.54 -1.01
N SER A 15 -2.52 -9.83 -1.32
CA SER A 15 -1.88 -10.90 -0.56
C SER A 15 -0.35 -10.82 -0.65
N ILE A 16 0.21 -10.53 -1.82
CA ILE A 16 1.66 -10.30 -1.99
C ILE A 16 2.12 -9.11 -1.15
N GLY A 17 1.39 -8.00 -1.20
CA GLY A 17 1.66 -6.83 -0.38
C GLY A 17 1.63 -7.16 1.11
N ALA A 18 0.59 -7.85 1.58
CA ALA A 18 0.45 -8.26 2.97
C ALA A 18 1.59 -9.16 3.45
N VAL A 19 1.95 -10.19 2.66
CA VAL A 19 3.11 -11.04 2.96
C VAL A 19 4.40 -10.21 2.98
N GLY A 20 4.55 -9.28 2.04
CA GLY A 20 5.68 -8.35 2.00
C GLY A 20 5.79 -7.50 3.27
N VAL A 21 4.69 -6.93 3.76
CA VAL A 21 4.66 -6.15 5.01
C VAL A 21 5.11 -6.99 6.21
N LEU A 22 4.70 -8.26 6.29
CA LEU A 22 5.02 -9.14 7.42
C LEU A 22 6.46 -9.69 7.39
N VAL A 23 7.02 -9.92 6.20
CA VAL A 23 8.31 -10.61 6.04
C VAL A 23 9.48 -9.63 5.90
N ARG A 24 9.24 -8.42 5.41
CA ARG A 24 10.31 -7.48 5.07
C ARG A 24 10.73 -6.65 6.28
N ARG A 25 12.04 -6.61 6.51
CA ARG A 25 12.64 -5.83 7.60
C ARG A 25 13.05 -4.42 7.19
N ASN A 26 13.10 -4.12 5.90
CA ASN A 26 13.45 -2.79 5.41
C ASN A 26 12.18 -1.93 5.34
N ALA A 27 12.15 -0.82 6.08
CA ALA A 27 11.02 0.09 6.17
C ALA A 27 10.58 0.62 4.80
N ILE A 28 11.51 0.88 3.88
CA ILE A 28 11.19 1.33 2.51
C ILE A 28 10.47 0.22 1.75
N VAL A 29 10.89 -1.03 1.91
CA VAL A 29 10.24 -2.17 1.24
C VAL A 29 8.86 -2.43 1.82
N VAL A 30 8.70 -2.33 3.14
CA VAL A 30 7.39 -2.39 3.80
C VAL A 30 6.47 -1.31 3.25
N PHE A 31 6.98 -0.09 3.09
CA PHE A 31 6.22 1.04 2.52
C PHE A 31 5.77 0.77 1.08
N MET A 32 6.67 0.25 0.22
CA MET A 32 6.30 -0.17 -1.14
C MET A 32 5.25 -1.30 -1.16
N CYS A 33 5.27 -2.20 -0.17
CA CYS A 33 4.26 -3.25 -0.07
C CYS A 33 2.88 -2.69 0.31
N ILE A 34 2.81 -1.65 1.14
CA ILE A 34 1.56 -0.94 1.47
C ILE A 34 0.99 -0.28 0.21
N GLU A 35 1.82 0.40 -0.58
CA GLU A 35 1.41 0.99 -1.87
C GLU A 35 0.82 -0.05 -2.84
N LEU A 36 1.43 -1.25 -2.89
CA LEU A 36 0.90 -2.36 -3.68
C LEU A 36 -0.49 -2.81 -3.20
N MET A 37 -0.70 -2.87 -1.88
CA MET A 37 -2.00 -3.18 -1.28
C MET A 37 -3.06 -2.12 -1.64
N LEU A 38 -2.72 -0.83 -1.56
CA LEU A 38 -3.62 0.26 -1.94
C LEU A 38 -4.00 0.21 -3.43
N ASN A 39 -3.05 -0.13 -4.31
CA ASN A 39 -3.33 -0.35 -5.73
C ASN A 39 -4.27 -1.55 -5.98
N ALA A 40 -4.13 -2.62 -5.21
CA ALA A 40 -5.06 -3.75 -5.27
C ALA A 40 -6.49 -3.35 -4.85
N VAL A 41 -6.63 -2.52 -3.82
CA VAL A 41 -7.93 -1.97 -3.42
C VAL A 41 -8.53 -1.12 -4.54
N ASN A 42 -7.73 -0.25 -5.18
CA ASN A 42 -8.18 0.56 -6.32
C ASN A 42 -8.67 -0.29 -7.49
N LEU A 43 -7.94 -1.36 -7.83
CA LEU A 43 -8.37 -2.29 -8.87
C LEU A 43 -9.71 -2.95 -8.53
N THR A 44 -9.91 -3.32 -7.26
CA THR A 44 -11.17 -3.89 -6.78
C THR A 44 -12.32 -2.89 -6.92
N LEU A 45 -12.13 -1.64 -6.49
CA LEU A 45 -13.12 -0.56 -6.59
C LEU A 45 -13.52 -0.27 -8.04
N VAL A 46 -12.55 -0.16 -8.94
CA VAL A 46 -12.79 0.09 -10.37
C VAL A 46 -13.48 -1.11 -11.03
N THR A 47 -13.15 -2.33 -10.60
CA THR A 47 -13.81 -3.54 -11.11
C THR A 47 -15.28 -3.60 -10.69
N PHE A 48 -15.59 -3.30 -9.42
CA PHE A 48 -16.99 -3.22 -8.97
C PHE A 48 -17.76 -2.08 -9.63
N ALA A 49 -17.14 -0.91 -9.81
CA ALA A 49 -17.71 0.18 -10.60
C ALA A 49 -18.13 -0.28 -12.00
N ARG A 50 -17.27 -1.10 -12.65
CA ARG A 50 -17.56 -1.66 -13.97
C ARG A 50 -18.69 -2.69 -13.97
N ILE A 51 -18.80 -3.52 -12.92
CA ILE A 51 -19.85 -4.54 -12.77
C ILE A 51 -21.22 -3.86 -12.56
N GLU A 52 -21.27 -2.88 -11.66
CA GLU A 52 -22.49 -2.14 -11.30
C GLU A 52 -22.89 -1.08 -12.33
N GLY A 53 -22.01 -0.78 -13.31
CA GLY A 53 -22.23 0.29 -14.29
C GLY A 53 -22.22 1.70 -13.68
N SER A 54 -21.60 1.87 -12.49
CA SER A 54 -21.55 3.12 -11.75
C SER A 54 -20.15 3.71 -11.74
N VAL A 55 -20.04 5.04 -11.62
CA VAL A 55 -18.76 5.76 -11.50
C VAL A 55 -18.25 5.86 -10.06
N HIS A 56 -19.03 5.46 -9.06
CA HIS A 56 -18.67 5.66 -7.64
C HIS A 56 -17.35 5.01 -7.25
N GLY A 57 -17.08 3.79 -7.72
CA GLY A 57 -15.79 3.13 -7.41
C GLY A 57 -14.59 3.79 -8.08
N GLN A 58 -14.77 4.44 -9.23
CA GLN A 58 -13.70 5.24 -9.86
C GLN A 58 -13.42 6.52 -9.07
N VAL A 59 -14.48 7.20 -8.61
CA VAL A 59 -14.35 8.38 -7.74
C VAL A 59 -13.64 8.02 -6.43
N MET A 60 -14.02 6.90 -5.81
CA MET A 60 -13.35 6.43 -4.59
C MET A 60 -11.87 6.09 -4.84
N ALA A 61 -11.54 5.40 -5.93
CA ALA A 61 -10.16 5.09 -6.29
C ALA A 61 -9.32 6.36 -6.52
N PHE A 62 -9.91 7.43 -7.07
CA PHE A 62 -9.25 8.73 -7.20
C PHE A 62 -8.88 9.32 -5.83
N PHE A 63 -9.81 9.31 -4.87
CA PHE A 63 -9.50 9.77 -3.51
C PHE A 63 -8.44 8.91 -2.82
N VAL A 64 -8.45 7.59 -3.02
CA VAL A 64 -7.40 6.71 -2.50
C VAL A 64 -6.03 7.08 -3.09
N MET A 65 -5.93 7.39 -4.38
CA MET A 65 -4.67 7.84 -4.98
C MET A 65 -4.18 9.18 -4.39
N VAL A 66 -5.10 10.10 -4.08
CA VAL A 66 -4.76 11.38 -3.43
C VAL A 66 -4.26 11.15 -2.00
N VAL A 67 -4.91 10.28 -1.24
CA VAL A 67 -4.48 9.92 0.12
C VAL A 67 -3.15 9.20 0.09
N ALA A 68 -2.94 8.26 -0.84
CA ALA A 68 -1.67 7.57 -1.03
C ALA A 68 -0.53 8.55 -1.34
N ALA A 69 -0.77 9.54 -2.22
CA ALA A 69 0.21 10.57 -2.50
C ALA A 69 0.61 11.38 -1.25
N ALA A 70 -0.37 11.74 -0.40
CA ALA A 70 -0.10 12.42 0.87
C ALA A 70 0.65 11.51 1.85
N GLU A 71 0.27 10.24 1.94
CA GLU A 71 0.91 9.22 2.77
C GLU A 71 2.38 9.02 2.37
N VAL A 72 2.69 8.90 1.07
CA VAL A 72 4.07 8.73 0.55
C VAL A 72 4.97 9.87 0.99
N VAL A 73 4.49 11.11 0.92
CA VAL A 73 5.28 12.28 1.34
C VAL A 73 5.58 12.23 2.84
N VAL A 74 4.58 11.94 3.66
CA VAL A 74 4.74 11.88 5.13
C VAL A 74 5.57 10.66 5.55
N GLY A 75 5.27 9.49 5.00
CA GLY A 75 5.95 8.24 5.28
C GLY A 75 7.44 8.29 4.94
N LEU A 76 7.79 8.78 3.75
CA LEU A 76 9.20 8.96 3.36
C LEU A 76 9.90 10.01 4.22
N ALA A 77 9.24 11.11 4.59
CA ALA A 77 9.82 12.10 5.50
C ALA A 77 10.19 11.49 6.86
N ILE A 78 9.30 10.65 7.42
CA ILE A 78 9.54 9.93 8.68
C ILE A 78 10.69 8.93 8.51
N ILE A 79 10.66 8.10 7.45
CA ILE A 79 11.71 7.10 7.18
C ILE A 79 13.07 7.78 7.03
N MET A 80 13.14 8.89 6.29
CA MET A 80 14.38 9.65 6.11
C MET A 80 14.89 10.28 7.40
N SER A 81 13.99 10.78 8.26
CA SER A 81 14.36 11.31 9.59
C SER A 81 14.99 10.23 10.47
N ILE A 82 14.41 9.04 10.48
CA ILE A 82 14.94 7.87 11.21
C ILE A 82 16.28 7.44 10.61
N PHE A 83 16.36 7.34 9.28
CA PHE A 83 17.58 6.95 8.58
C PHE A 83 18.74 7.91 8.84
N ARG A 84 18.48 9.22 8.90
CA ARG A 84 19.50 10.24 9.21
C ARG A 84 20.10 10.04 10.60
N THR A 85 19.27 9.66 11.57
CA THR A 85 19.71 9.45 12.97
C THR A 85 20.40 8.10 13.16
N ARG A 86 19.97 7.07 12.44
CA ARG A 86 20.32 5.66 12.73
C ARG A 86 21.18 4.99 11.67
N ARG A 87 21.34 5.62 10.50
CA ARG A 87 22.00 5.07 9.29
C ARG A 87 21.48 3.69 8.85
N SER A 88 20.31 3.29 9.36
CA SER A 88 19.66 2.01 9.10
C SER A 88 18.18 2.26 8.85
N ALA A 89 17.64 1.58 7.84
CA ALA A 89 16.20 1.56 7.53
C ALA A 89 15.53 0.25 8.03
N SER A 90 16.21 -0.49 8.93
CA SER A 90 15.69 -1.71 9.53
C SER A 90 14.58 -1.39 10.54
N VAL A 91 13.43 -2.04 10.39
CA VAL A 91 12.28 -1.91 11.29
C VAL A 91 12.55 -2.63 12.61
N ASP A 92 13.31 -3.73 12.59
CA ASP A 92 13.64 -4.51 13.81
C ASP A 92 14.53 -3.71 14.78
N ASP A 93 15.38 -2.83 14.23
CA ASP A 93 16.26 -2.01 15.04
C ASP A 93 15.45 -0.97 15.84
N ALA A 94 14.25 -0.60 15.38
CA ALA A 94 13.33 0.40 15.95
C ALA A 94 12.74 0.04 17.32
N ASN A 95 13.21 -1.04 17.95
CA ASN A 95 12.73 -1.56 19.22
C ASN A 95 13.19 -0.75 20.48
N LEU A 96 13.44 0.56 20.33
CA LEU A 96 13.95 1.44 21.39
C LEU A 96 12.95 1.72 22.52
N LEU A 97 11.65 1.53 22.27
CA LEU A 97 10.57 1.78 23.23
C LEU A 97 10.09 0.49 23.91
N LYS A 98 10.87 -0.59 23.79
CA LYS A 98 10.61 -1.81 24.56
C LYS A 98 11.26 -1.63 25.92
N TYR A 99 10.42 -1.25 26.89
CA TYR A 99 10.69 -0.90 28.30
C TYR A 99 11.11 0.56 28.53
#